data_AF-A0A0S9Q3B7-F1
#
_entry.id   AF-A0A0S9Q3B7-F1
#
_cell.length_a   1.000
_cell.length_b   1.000
_cell.length_c   1.000
_cell.angle_alpha   90.00
_cell.angle_beta   90.00
_cell.angle_gamma   90.00
#
_symmetry.space_group_name_H-M   'P 1'
#
loop_
_entity.id
_entity.type
_entity.pdbx_description
1 polymer ?
#
loop_
_entity_poly.entity_id
_entity_poly.type
_entity_poly.pdbx_seq_one_letter_code
_entity_poly.pdbx_strand_id
1 'polypeptide(L)'
;MRRSLLPAARFALLAACLPAPSVAAGWEAARFEPPAKTETATSGEGKMSGEGKQITCTTYRDLMVRESDTDTPDPEDASLVPLVNGAAPACAAAPGPGARILATAGQRFLGRTGGFLVFEQASTNGTVPFAVLDAGTGRTLIRDTTAEAGIDTFAVADGTLRLGFLRGVQGACSIPKHGAGCWARIARDGPLPPAVAALPAPVKACAGSYRAGKAPKDTPSIVSFPVRLTGTAPPTVEAGGPVRCAPTP
;
A
#
# COMPACT_ATOMS: atom_id res chain seq x y z
N MET A 1 6.44 22.00 -76.17
CA MET A 1 5.70 20.79 -75.74
C MET A 1 6.67 19.86 -75.01
N ARG A 2 6.23 19.19 -73.92
CA ARG A 2 6.94 18.29 -72.96
C ARG A 2 7.55 19.04 -71.75
N ARG A 3 6.84 19.23 -70.61
CA ARG A 3 6.53 18.32 -69.46
C ARG A 3 7.81 17.81 -68.76
N SER A 4 8.17 18.37 -67.59
CA SER A 4 7.95 17.85 -66.21
C SER A 4 8.67 16.51 -65.95
N LEU A 5 9.48 16.33 -64.90
CA LEU A 5 9.07 16.16 -63.49
C LEU A 5 10.30 16.18 -62.55
N LEU A 6 10.18 16.86 -61.41
CA LEU A 6 11.02 16.64 -60.21
C LEU A 6 10.52 15.41 -59.44
N PRO A 7 11.38 14.65 -58.74
CA PRO A 7 10.92 13.63 -57.80
C PRO A 7 10.57 14.29 -56.45
N ALA A 8 9.32 14.11 -56.04
CA ALA A 8 8.83 14.46 -54.70
C ALA A 8 9.30 13.40 -53.69
N ALA A 9 10.15 13.79 -52.76
CA ALA A 9 10.50 12.99 -51.59
C ALA A 9 9.32 12.96 -50.62
N ARG A 10 8.69 11.80 -50.45
CA ARG A 10 7.67 11.55 -49.42
C ARG A 10 8.39 11.16 -48.12
N PHE A 11 8.45 12.08 -47.16
CA PHE A 11 8.74 11.74 -45.77
C PHE A 11 7.52 11.06 -45.17
N ALA A 12 7.63 9.77 -44.88
CA ALA A 12 6.68 9.04 -44.07
C ALA A 12 6.93 9.40 -42.60
N LEU A 13 6.02 10.18 -42.00
CA LEU A 13 5.96 10.38 -40.56
C LEU A 13 5.50 9.07 -39.90
N LEU A 14 6.44 8.34 -39.29
CA LEU A 14 6.15 7.29 -38.32
C LEU A 14 5.58 7.96 -37.07
N ALA A 15 4.25 7.88 -36.91
CA ALA A 15 3.60 8.19 -35.65
C ALA A 15 4.00 7.10 -34.63
N ALA A 16 4.91 7.47 -33.72
CA ALA A 16 5.24 6.65 -32.57
C ALA A 16 4.02 6.62 -31.63
N CYS A 17 3.25 5.52 -31.67
CA CYS A 17 2.30 5.20 -30.61
C CYS A 17 3.08 4.95 -29.32
N LEU A 18 3.17 5.96 -28.46
CA LEU A 18 3.58 5.76 -27.07
C LEU A 18 2.54 4.86 -26.38
N PRO A 19 2.94 3.77 -25.69
CA PRO A 19 2.02 2.98 -24.92
C PRO A 19 1.45 3.84 -23.78
N ALA A 20 0.13 3.94 -23.71
CA ALA A 20 -0.54 4.52 -22.55
C ALA A 20 -0.15 3.70 -21.30
N PRO A 21 0.14 4.33 -20.16
CA PRO A 21 0.36 3.60 -18.92
C PRO A 21 -0.90 2.79 -18.61
N SER A 22 -0.75 1.47 -18.56
CA SER A 22 -1.79 0.56 -18.11
C SER A 22 -2.18 0.96 -16.69
N VAL A 23 -3.36 1.55 -16.53
CA VAL A 23 -4.03 1.61 -15.23
C VAL A 23 -4.15 0.16 -14.79
N ALA A 24 -3.52 -0.20 -13.67
CA ALA A 24 -3.58 -1.55 -13.14
C ALA A 24 -5.06 -1.96 -13.00
N ALA A 25 -5.53 -2.82 -13.91
CA ALA A 25 -6.85 -3.44 -13.82
C ALA A 25 -6.78 -4.50 -12.73
N GLY A 26 -6.83 -4.04 -11.49
CA GLY A 26 -6.76 -4.85 -10.27
C GLY A 26 -7.88 -4.46 -9.30
N TRP A 27 -8.08 -5.31 -8.29
CA TRP A 27 -9.01 -5.11 -7.18
C TRP A 27 -8.87 -3.75 -6.47
N GLU A 28 -7.69 -3.13 -6.57
CA GLU A 28 -7.36 -1.77 -6.09
C GLU A 28 -8.10 -0.67 -6.88
N ALA A 29 -8.19 -0.78 -8.20
CA ALA A 29 -8.81 0.22 -9.06
C ALA A 29 -10.33 0.36 -8.86
N ALA A 30 -10.99 -0.68 -8.32
CA ALA A 30 -12.41 -0.65 -8.00
C ALA A 30 -12.72 0.09 -6.68
N ARG A 31 -11.71 0.34 -5.82
CA ARG A 31 -11.90 0.88 -4.46
C ARG A 31 -11.46 2.33 -4.33
N PHE A 32 -10.51 2.75 -5.16
CA PHE A 32 -9.99 4.11 -5.16
C PHE A 32 -10.60 4.95 -6.26
N GLU A 33 -10.70 6.25 -5.98
CA GLU A 33 -11.03 7.24 -6.99
C GLU A 33 -9.92 7.27 -8.05
N PRO A 34 -10.27 7.32 -9.34
CA PRO A 34 -9.26 7.47 -10.38
C PRO A 34 -8.58 8.83 -10.23
N PRO A 35 -7.24 8.89 -10.28
CA PRO A 35 -6.54 10.15 -10.29
C PRO A 35 -6.86 10.91 -11.58
N ALA A 36 -6.85 12.24 -11.51
CA ALA A 36 -6.95 13.10 -12.69
C ALA A 36 -5.72 12.95 -13.60
N LYS A 37 -4.54 12.70 -13.00
CA LYS A 37 -3.28 12.54 -13.71
C LYS A 37 -2.28 11.79 -12.85
N THR A 38 -1.49 10.90 -13.45
CA THR A 38 -0.28 10.34 -12.84
C THR A 38 0.89 10.62 -13.77
N GLU A 39 1.97 11.17 -13.22
CA GLU A 39 3.17 11.53 -13.96
C GLU A 39 4.41 11.03 -13.24
N THR A 40 5.46 10.74 -14.01
CA THR A 40 6.78 10.42 -13.47
C THR A 40 7.80 11.48 -13.88
N ALA A 41 8.76 11.71 -13.00
CA ALA A 41 9.93 12.54 -13.26
C ALA A 41 11.18 11.84 -12.69
N THR A 42 12.37 12.32 -13.05
CA THR A 42 13.63 11.81 -12.52
C THR A 42 14.30 12.92 -11.70
N SER A 43 14.65 12.65 -10.44
CA SER A 43 15.42 13.61 -9.65
C SER A 43 16.86 13.62 -10.17
N GLY A 44 17.32 14.71 -10.80
CA GLY A 44 18.58 14.75 -11.54
C GLY A 44 19.89 14.50 -10.77
N GLU A 45 19.89 13.98 -9.54
CA GLU A 45 21.10 13.71 -8.75
C GLU A 45 20.96 12.42 -7.91
N GLY A 46 21.45 11.29 -8.45
CA GLY A 46 21.77 10.10 -7.66
C GLY A 46 23.22 10.19 -7.16
N LYS A 47 23.46 10.10 -5.84
CA LYS A 47 24.80 10.28 -5.24
C LYS A 47 25.80 9.14 -5.47
N MET A 48 25.45 8.07 -6.19
CA MET A 48 26.38 6.94 -6.39
C MET A 48 26.25 6.17 -7.72
N SER A 49 25.27 6.50 -8.55
CA SER A 49 25.10 5.96 -9.90
C SER A 49 24.38 7.06 -10.68
N GLY A 50 24.82 7.38 -11.90
CA GLY A 50 24.29 8.49 -12.70
C GLY A 50 22.82 8.38 -13.14
N GLU A 51 22.00 7.62 -12.44
CA GLU A 51 20.55 7.50 -12.61
C GLU A 51 19.87 8.19 -11.42
N GLY A 52 19.05 9.17 -11.72
CA GLY A 52 18.25 9.86 -10.71
C GLY A 52 17.12 9.01 -10.18
N LYS A 53 16.65 9.29 -8.96
CA LYS A 53 15.49 8.59 -8.36
C LYS A 53 14.21 8.88 -9.12
N GLN A 54 13.35 7.87 -9.26
CA GLN A 54 12.04 8.08 -9.86
C GLN A 54 11.12 8.83 -8.89
N ILE A 55 10.52 9.91 -9.37
CA ILE A 55 9.47 10.65 -8.69
C ILE A 55 8.15 10.28 -9.35
N THR A 56 7.15 9.89 -8.56
CA THR A 56 5.78 9.71 -9.07
C THR A 56 4.87 10.73 -8.41
N CYS A 57 4.10 11.45 -9.22
CA CYS A 57 3.10 12.40 -8.78
C CYS A 57 1.72 11.90 -9.19
N THR A 58 0.85 11.65 -8.22
CA THR A 58 -0.53 11.25 -8.42
C THR A 58 -1.46 12.40 -8.04
N THR A 59 -2.11 12.98 -9.04
CA THR A 59 -2.90 14.21 -8.93
C THR A 59 -4.38 13.88 -8.90
N TYR A 60 -5.06 14.41 -7.89
CA TYR A 60 -6.52 14.49 -7.77
C TYR A 60 -6.97 15.94 -7.95
N ARG A 61 -8.29 16.18 -7.89
CA ARG A 61 -8.88 17.51 -8.12
C ARG A 61 -8.37 18.62 -7.18
N ASP A 62 -8.08 18.26 -5.94
CA ASP A 62 -7.81 19.15 -4.79
C ASP A 62 -6.45 18.90 -4.14
N LEU A 63 -5.74 17.83 -4.51
CA LEU A 63 -4.43 17.49 -3.97
C LEU A 63 -3.57 16.73 -4.98
N MET A 64 -2.26 16.74 -4.77
CA MET A 64 -1.31 15.85 -5.42
C MET A 64 -0.51 15.11 -4.35
N VAL A 65 -0.36 13.79 -4.51
CA VAL A 65 0.58 12.98 -3.72
C VAL A 65 1.85 12.82 -4.54
N ARG A 66 2.99 13.26 -4.03
CA ARG A 66 4.31 13.06 -4.64
C ARG A 66 5.12 12.09 -3.81
N GLU A 67 5.57 11.02 -4.42
CA GLU A 67 6.47 10.01 -3.87
C GLU A 67 7.82 10.06 -4.59
N SER A 68 8.90 9.82 -3.87
CA SER A 68 10.25 9.62 -4.44
C SER A 68 10.72 8.18 -4.27
N ASP A 69 11.66 7.78 -5.11
CA ASP A 69 12.25 6.43 -5.11
C ASP A 69 11.20 5.35 -5.42
N THR A 70 10.24 5.67 -6.28
CA THR A 70 9.09 4.79 -6.56
C THR A 70 9.40 3.60 -7.47
N ASP A 71 10.65 3.52 -7.94
CA ASP A 71 11.22 2.37 -8.63
C ASP A 71 11.70 1.28 -7.64
N THR A 72 11.63 1.53 -6.33
CA THR A 72 11.91 0.55 -5.28
C THR A 72 10.63 0.08 -4.58
N PRO A 73 10.66 -1.07 -3.87
CA PRO A 73 9.51 -1.54 -3.09
C PRO A 73 9.15 -0.65 -1.88
N ASP A 74 10.09 0.16 -1.41
CA ASP A 74 9.98 0.99 -0.20
C ASP A 74 10.33 2.45 -0.55
N PRO A 75 9.39 3.23 -1.12
CA PRO A 75 9.67 4.62 -1.52
C PRO A 75 10.08 5.46 -0.31
N GLU A 76 11.07 6.34 -0.50
CA GLU A 76 11.70 7.07 0.61
C GLU A 76 10.78 8.15 1.21
N ASP A 77 10.36 9.13 0.39
CA ASP A 77 9.61 10.29 0.85
C ASP A 77 8.28 10.40 0.13
N ALA A 78 7.22 10.64 0.91
CA ALA A 78 5.91 11.01 0.39
C ALA A 78 5.52 12.41 0.87
N SER A 79 4.86 13.17 0.00
CA SER A 79 4.38 14.50 0.32
C SER A 79 2.98 14.74 -0.27
N LEU A 80 2.18 15.47 0.48
CA LEU A 80 0.86 15.94 0.09
C LEU A 80 0.96 17.40 -0.31
N VAL A 81 0.57 17.71 -1.53
CA VAL A 81 0.54 19.07 -2.08
C VAL A 81 -0.91 19.48 -2.28
N PRO A 82 -1.47 20.36 -1.44
CA PRO A 82 -2.81 20.90 -1.66
C PRO A 82 -2.86 21.72 -2.94
N LEU A 83 -3.92 21.56 -3.74
CA LEU A 83 -4.08 22.32 -4.98
C LEU A 83 -5.03 23.49 -4.79
N VAL A 84 -4.53 24.69 -5.09
CA VAL A 84 -5.36 25.90 -5.12
C VAL A 84 -5.96 26.01 -6.52
N ASN A 85 -7.29 26.09 -6.61
CA ASN A 85 -8.04 26.16 -7.87
C ASN A 85 -7.78 25.00 -8.85
N GLY A 86 -7.34 23.84 -8.36
CA GLY A 86 -7.05 22.65 -9.17
C GLY A 86 -5.76 22.74 -10.01
N ALA A 87 -4.97 23.80 -9.85
CA ALA A 87 -3.68 23.92 -10.53
C ALA A 87 -2.63 23.09 -9.80
N ALA A 88 -2.27 21.94 -10.37
CA ALA A 88 -1.17 21.13 -9.89
C ALA A 88 0.18 21.75 -10.28
N PRO A 89 1.16 21.86 -9.36
CA PRO A 89 2.52 22.20 -9.75
C PRO A 89 3.12 21.08 -10.61
N ALA A 90 4.21 21.39 -11.32
CA ALA A 90 4.92 20.40 -12.10
C ALA A 90 5.42 19.25 -11.20
N CYS A 91 5.33 18.02 -11.72
CA CYS A 91 5.95 16.88 -11.04
C CYS A 91 7.48 17.05 -11.04
N ALA A 92 8.05 17.22 -9.86
CA ALA A 92 9.46 17.56 -9.70
C ALA A 92 10.07 16.94 -8.44
N ALA A 93 11.40 16.90 -8.40
CA ALA A 93 12.15 16.40 -7.26
C ALA A 93 11.88 17.17 -5.97
N ALA A 94 11.65 18.49 -6.03
CA ALA A 94 11.21 19.24 -4.86
C ALA A 94 9.67 19.25 -4.80
N PRO A 95 9.04 18.97 -3.64
CA PRO A 95 7.58 18.90 -3.51
C PRO A 95 6.85 20.26 -3.66
N GLY A 96 7.59 21.36 -3.78
CA GLY A 96 7.04 22.70 -3.99
C GLY A 96 6.56 23.38 -2.70
N PRO A 97 6.20 24.67 -2.77
CA PRO A 97 5.74 25.43 -1.62
C PRO A 97 4.37 24.94 -1.12
N GLY A 98 4.19 24.85 0.19
CA GLY A 98 2.93 24.41 0.81
C GLY A 98 2.74 22.89 0.87
N ALA A 99 3.69 22.12 0.35
CA ALA A 99 3.71 20.67 0.50
C ALA A 99 3.88 20.27 1.98
N ARG A 100 3.20 19.20 2.36
CA ARG A 100 3.28 18.59 3.69
C ARG A 100 3.96 17.24 3.56
N ILE A 101 5.02 17.03 4.31
CA ILE A 101 5.68 15.73 4.40
C ILE A 101 4.75 14.75 5.10
N LEU A 102 4.58 13.57 4.52
CA LEU A 102 3.73 12.52 5.07
C LEU A 102 4.60 11.52 5.84
N ALA A 103 4.14 11.13 7.02
CA ALA A 103 4.81 10.10 7.83
C ALA A 103 4.42 8.69 7.34
N THR A 104 4.88 8.33 6.14
CA THR A 104 4.56 7.04 5.49
C THR A 104 5.52 5.92 5.89
N ALA A 105 6.71 6.22 6.42
CA ALA A 105 7.66 5.22 6.91
C ALA A 105 8.01 4.15 5.85
N GLY A 106 8.31 4.57 4.61
CA GLY A 106 8.63 3.65 3.52
C GLY A 106 7.40 3.07 2.79
N GLN A 107 6.19 3.46 3.19
CA GLN A 107 4.96 2.96 2.56
C GLN A 107 4.67 3.69 1.26
N ARG A 108 4.38 2.91 0.21
CA ARG A 108 3.91 3.35 -1.11
C ARG A 108 2.44 3.72 -1.10
N PHE A 109 2.10 4.76 -1.83
CA PHE A 109 0.73 5.20 -2.05
C PHE A 109 -0.03 4.21 -2.92
N LEU A 110 -1.22 3.82 -2.46
CA LEU A 110 -2.12 2.96 -3.22
C LEU A 110 -3.23 3.73 -3.90
N GLY A 111 -3.73 4.78 -3.25
CA GLY A 111 -4.84 5.55 -3.77
C GLY A 111 -5.60 6.32 -2.70
N ARG A 112 -6.67 6.95 -3.17
CA ARG A 112 -7.55 7.82 -2.39
C ARG A 112 -9.00 7.40 -2.53
N THR A 113 -9.76 7.52 -1.45
CA THR A 113 -11.23 7.59 -1.52
C THR A 113 -11.73 8.63 -0.54
N GLY A 114 -12.52 9.61 -1.00
CA GLY A 114 -13.02 10.71 -0.20
C GLY A 114 -11.90 11.48 0.51
N GLY A 115 -12.02 11.60 1.83
CA GLY A 115 -11.04 12.28 2.69
C GLY A 115 -9.83 11.43 3.10
N PHE A 116 -9.59 10.27 2.48
CA PHE A 116 -8.61 9.30 2.96
C PHE A 116 -7.59 8.91 1.89
N LEU A 117 -6.32 8.87 2.29
CA LEU A 117 -5.19 8.34 1.50
C LEU A 117 -4.74 7.01 2.10
N VAL A 118 -4.48 6.02 1.27
CA VAL A 118 -4.00 4.69 1.70
C VAL A 118 -2.58 4.48 1.23
N PHE A 119 -1.73 4.03 2.14
CA PHE A 119 -0.35 3.65 1.88
C PHE A 119 -0.08 2.25 2.42
N GLU A 120 0.74 1.45 1.72
CA GLU A 120 1.20 0.14 2.17
C GLU A 120 2.69 -0.05 1.93
N GLN A 121 3.32 -0.91 2.70
CA GLN A 121 4.69 -1.33 2.49
C GLN A 121 4.74 -2.66 1.73
N ALA A 122 5.85 -2.99 1.09
CA ALA A 122 6.09 -4.34 0.63
C ALA A 122 5.98 -5.38 1.76
N SER A 123 5.55 -6.60 1.42
CA SER A 123 5.41 -7.69 2.39
C SER A 123 6.78 -7.98 3.04
N THR A 124 6.82 -7.87 4.36
CA THR A 124 7.95 -8.34 5.17
C THR A 124 7.50 -9.57 5.94
N ASN A 125 8.10 -10.71 5.63
CA ASN A 125 7.83 -11.98 6.32
C ASN A 125 6.33 -12.32 6.40
N GLY A 126 5.59 -12.18 5.29
CA GLY A 126 4.18 -12.55 5.20
C GLY A 126 3.20 -11.58 5.87
N THR A 127 3.67 -10.38 6.23
CA THR A 127 2.83 -9.30 6.76
C THR A 127 3.08 -8.00 6.01
N VAL A 128 2.03 -7.19 5.86
CA VAL A 128 2.03 -5.97 5.04
C VAL A 128 1.59 -4.79 5.92
N PRO A 129 2.53 -3.97 6.43
CA PRO A 129 2.20 -2.74 7.13
C PRO A 129 1.46 -1.77 6.20
N PHE A 130 0.40 -1.13 6.70
CA PHE A 130 -0.30 -0.08 5.97
C PHE A 130 -0.66 1.11 6.88
N ALA A 131 -0.99 2.23 6.25
CA ALA A 131 -1.50 3.41 6.91
C ALA A 131 -2.64 4.07 6.13
N VAL A 132 -3.58 4.64 6.87
CA VAL A 132 -4.62 5.52 6.32
C VAL A 132 -4.39 6.92 6.87
N LEU A 133 -4.25 7.88 5.98
CA LEU A 133 -3.99 9.29 6.30
C LEU A 133 -5.19 10.15 5.91
N ASP A 134 -5.40 11.22 6.67
CA ASP A 134 -6.35 12.28 6.32
C ASP A 134 -5.84 13.06 5.10
N ALA A 135 -6.61 13.08 4.02
CA ALA A 135 -6.23 13.72 2.76
C ALA A 135 -6.17 15.26 2.85
N GLY A 136 -6.85 15.85 3.84
CA GLY A 136 -6.90 17.29 4.04
C GLY A 136 -5.71 17.83 4.83
N THR A 137 -5.10 17.04 5.70
CA THR A 137 -4.04 17.45 6.64
C THR A 137 -2.75 16.65 6.49
N GLY A 138 -2.81 15.45 5.93
CA GLY A 138 -1.69 14.50 5.87
C GLY A 138 -1.46 13.72 7.17
N ARG A 139 -2.32 13.89 8.18
CA ARG A 139 -2.17 13.22 9.48
C ARG A 139 -2.54 11.74 9.38
N THR A 140 -1.71 10.86 9.96
CA THR A 140 -2.04 9.44 10.10
C THR A 140 -3.26 9.26 11.01
N LEU A 141 -4.28 8.57 10.49
CA LEU A 141 -5.51 8.21 11.21
C LEU A 141 -5.45 6.77 11.71
N ILE A 142 -4.97 5.86 10.86
CA ILE A 142 -4.85 4.42 11.15
C ILE A 142 -3.46 3.96 10.73
N ARG A 143 -2.84 3.13 11.57
CA ARG A 143 -1.65 2.36 11.23
C ARG A 143 -1.83 0.94 11.72
N ASP A 144 -1.62 -0.02 10.85
CA ASP A 144 -1.90 -1.42 11.14
C ASP A 144 -1.12 -2.34 10.19
N THR A 145 -1.29 -3.66 10.35
CA THR A 145 -0.56 -4.66 9.58
C THR A 145 -1.51 -5.75 9.10
N THR A 146 -1.61 -5.98 7.80
CA THR A 146 -2.36 -7.11 7.25
C THR A 146 -1.49 -8.36 7.15
N ALA A 147 -2.12 -9.53 7.06
CA ALA A 147 -1.52 -10.68 6.40
C ALA A 147 -1.48 -10.44 4.86
N GLU A 148 -0.80 -11.28 4.10
CA GLU A 148 -0.63 -11.11 2.63
C GLU A 148 -1.93 -10.94 1.83
N ALA A 149 -3.08 -11.38 2.36
CA ALA A 149 -4.38 -11.15 1.71
C ALA A 149 -4.80 -9.67 1.63
N GLY A 150 -4.11 -8.77 2.34
CA GLY A 150 -4.31 -7.32 2.25
C GLY A 150 -5.63 -6.83 2.87
N ILE A 151 -6.05 -5.65 2.41
CA ILE A 151 -7.32 -5.01 2.76
C ILE A 151 -8.43 -5.63 1.91
N ASP A 152 -9.47 -6.19 2.52
CA ASP A 152 -10.63 -6.77 1.81
C ASP A 152 -11.78 -5.77 1.62
N THR A 153 -11.90 -4.79 2.51
CA THR A 153 -12.97 -3.78 2.46
C THR A 153 -12.37 -2.40 2.71
N PHE A 154 -12.59 -1.46 1.79
CA PHE A 154 -12.28 -0.04 1.97
C PHE A 154 -13.45 0.78 1.41
N ALA A 155 -14.25 1.38 2.29
CA ALA A 155 -15.43 2.12 1.89
C ALA A 155 -15.59 3.38 2.74
N VAL A 156 -16.12 4.42 2.12
CA VAL A 156 -16.46 5.68 2.79
C VAL A 156 -17.94 5.93 2.57
N ALA A 157 -18.70 6.04 3.65
CA ALA A 157 -20.11 6.39 3.61
C ALA A 157 -20.36 7.47 4.66
N ASP A 158 -21.00 8.57 4.25
CA ASP A 158 -21.33 9.70 5.14
C ASP A 158 -20.11 10.22 5.93
N GLY A 159 -18.95 10.29 5.26
CA GLY A 159 -17.68 10.70 5.87
C GLY A 159 -17.07 9.67 6.85
N THR A 160 -17.73 8.54 7.06
CA THR A 160 -17.25 7.46 7.93
C THR A 160 -16.49 6.42 7.12
N LEU A 161 -15.23 6.20 7.50
CA LEU A 161 -14.41 5.12 6.96
C LEU A 161 -14.87 3.76 7.50
N ARG A 162 -15.00 2.78 6.62
CA ARG A 162 -15.17 1.36 6.94
C ARG A 162 -14.03 0.58 6.30
N LEU A 163 -13.23 -0.06 7.15
CA LEU A 163 -12.08 -0.85 6.75
C LEU A 163 -12.26 -2.30 7.22
N GLY A 164 -12.01 -3.26 6.34
CA GLY A 164 -11.96 -4.69 6.65
C GLY A 164 -10.67 -5.28 6.13
N PHE A 165 -9.98 -6.07 6.96
CA PHE A 165 -8.75 -6.76 6.58
C PHE A 165 -8.51 -7.99 7.47
N LEU A 166 -7.62 -8.88 7.03
CA LEU A 166 -7.02 -9.89 7.90
C LEU A 166 -5.78 -9.29 8.54
N ARG A 167 -5.81 -8.99 9.85
CA ARG A 167 -4.63 -8.52 10.58
C ARG A 167 -3.62 -9.67 10.69
N GLY A 168 -2.36 -9.39 10.41
CA GLY A 168 -1.25 -10.33 10.55
C GLY A 168 -0.41 -10.00 11.78
N VAL A 169 -0.11 -10.99 12.60
CA VAL A 169 0.82 -10.86 13.74
C VAL A 169 1.88 -11.94 13.64
N GLN A 170 3.12 -11.52 13.46
CA GLN A 170 4.26 -12.42 13.45
C GLN A 170 4.64 -12.82 14.89
N GLY A 171 4.72 -14.12 15.13
CA GLY A 171 5.26 -14.65 16.38
C GLY A 171 6.76 -14.89 16.29
N ALA A 172 7.47 -14.71 17.42
CA ALA A 172 8.89 -15.06 17.55
C ALA A 172 9.14 -16.57 17.71
N CYS A 173 8.11 -17.41 17.56
CA CYS A 173 8.16 -18.84 17.83
C CYS A 173 7.24 -19.61 16.87
N SER A 174 7.43 -20.92 16.81
CA SER A 174 6.57 -21.84 16.07
C SER A 174 5.47 -22.43 16.95
N ILE A 175 4.22 -22.24 16.55
CA ILE A 175 3.06 -22.89 17.18
C ILE A 175 3.08 -24.41 16.93
N PRO A 176 3.40 -24.94 15.74
CA PRO A 176 3.53 -26.39 15.55
C PRO A 176 4.59 -27.07 16.43
N LYS A 177 5.66 -26.37 16.80
CA LYS A 177 6.73 -26.91 17.66
C LYS A 177 6.44 -26.76 19.15
N HIS A 178 5.92 -25.60 19.57
CA HIS A 178 5.78 -25.24 20.98
C HIS A 178 4.31 -25.16 21.46
N GLY A 179 3.36 -25.44 20.58
CA GLY A 179 1.94 -25.53 20.89
C GLY A 179 1.38 -24.26 21.55
N ALA A 180 0.59 -24.47 22.60
CA ALA A 180 -0.07 -23.40 23.36
C ALA A 180 0.92 -22.43 24.03
N GLY A 181 2.15 -22.88 24.33
CA GLY A 181 3.18 -22.00 24.91
C GLY A 181 3.60 -20.88 23.95
N CYS A 182 3.70 -21.18 22.65
CA CYS A 182 3.97 -20.15 21.65
C CYS A 182 2.78 -19.22 21.46
N TRP A 183 1.56 -19.76 21.39
CA TRP A 183 0.35 -18.93 21.32
C TRP A 183 0.24 -17.96 22.50
N ALA A 184 0.44 -18.43 23.73
CA ALA A 184 0.41 -17.58 24.92
C ALA A 184 1.45 -16.45 24.86
N ARG A 185 2.63 -16.71 24.28
CA ARG A 185 3.65 -15.68 24.04
C ARG A 185 3.16 -14.63 23.03
N ILE A 186 2.60 -15.06 21.90
CA ILE A 186 2.06 -14.15 20.88
C ILE A 186 0.90 -13.32 21.46
N ALA A 187 0.02 -13.94 22.25
CA ALA A 187 -1.10 -13.27 22.88
C ALA A 187 -0.71 -12.24 23.94
N ARG A 188 0.43 -12.46 24.62
CA ARG A 188 0.96 -11.54 25.62
C ARG A 188 1.81 -10.41 25.02
N ASP A 189 2.70 -10.76 24.09
CA ASP A 189 3.73 -9.85 23.57
C ASP A 189 3.30 -9.14 22.28
N GLY A 190 2.31 -9.70 21.55
CA GLY A 190 1.85 -9.19 20.26
C GLY A 190 0.66 -8.24 20.36
N PRO A 191 0.36 -7.49 19.27
CA PRO A 191 -0.76 -6.53 19.23
C PRO A 191 -2.12 -7.23 18.98
N LEU A 192 -2.45 -8.23 19.80
CA LEU A 192 -3.74 -8.93 19.75
C LEU A 192 -4.81 -8.19 20.56
N PRO A 193 -6.00 -7.94 19.99
CA PRO A 193 -7.15 -7.50 20.76
C PRO A 193 -7.52 -8.53 21.85
N PRO A 194 -8.01 -8.12 23.03
CA PRO A 194 -8.32 -9.03 24.13
C PRO A 194 -9.22 -10.21 23.74
N ALA A 195 -10.24 -9.96 22.90
CA ALA A 195 -11.16 -10.98 22.42
C ALA A 195 -10.46 -12.07 21.59
N VAL A 196 -9.40 -11.71 20.86
CA VAL A 196 -8.60 -12.66 20.07
C VAL A 196 -7.58 -13.36 20.95
N ALA A 197 -6.93 -12.64 21.86
CA ALA A 197 -5.96 -13.20 22.80
C ALA A 197 -6.57 -14.27 23.72
N ALA A 198 -7.86 -14.15 24.06
CA ALA A 198 -8.60 -15.12 24.86
C ALA A 198 -9.00 -16.40 24.11
N LEU A 199 -8.81 -16.48 22.79
CA LEU A 199 -9.17 -17.66 22.02
C LEU A 199 -8.23 -18.84 22.31
N PRO A 200 -8.71 -20.09 22.13
CA PRO A 200 -7.86 -21.26 22.22
C PRO A 200 -6.72 -21.21 21.20
N ALA A 201 -5.56 -21.76 21.59
CA ALA A 201 -4.39 -21.83 20.72
C ALA A 201 -4.73 -22.54 19.39
N PRO A 202 -4.38 -21.97 18.22
CA PRO A 202 -4.75 -22.49 16.91
C PRO A 202 -3.86 -23.68 16.48
N VAL A 203 -3.45 -24.56 17.40
CA VAL A 203 -2.44 -25.61 17.17
C VAL A 203 -2.81 -26.53 16.01
N LYS A 204 -4.07 -26.97 15.94
CA LYS A 204 -4.56 -27.84 14.86
C LYS A 204 -4.56 -27.12 13.52
N ALA A 205 -4.99 -25.85 13.49
CA ALA A 205 -5.00 -25.04 12.29
C ALA A 205 -3.57 -24.80 11.77
N CYS A 206 -2.64 -24.42 12.66
CA CYS A 206 -1.22 -24.28 12.33
C CYS A 206 -0.62 -25.58 11.77
N ALA A 207 -0.84 -26.71 12.44
CA ALA A 207 -0.32 -27.99 11.98
C ALA A 207 -0.84 -28.36 10.57
N GLY A 208 -2.10 -28.01 10.27
CA GLY A 208 -2.67 -28.15 8.93
C GLY A 208 -1.94 -27.31 7.89
N SER A 209 -1.78 -26.01 8.14
CA SER A 209 -1.12 -25.08 7.22
C SER A 209 0.35 -25.44 6.96
N TYR A 210 1.09 -25.85 7.99
CA TYR A 210 2.49 -26.25 7.82
C TYR A 210 2.63 -27.53 6.99
N ARG A 211 1.73 -28.50 7.18
CA ARG A 211 1.70 -29.72 6.35
C ARG A 211 1.36 -29.38 4.89
N ALA A 212 0.37 -28.52 4.66
CA ALA A 212 -0.03 -28.09 3.33
C ALA A 212 1.10 -27.34 2.61
N GLY A 213 1.79 -26.44 3.32
CA GLY A 213 2.92 -25.66 2.80
C GLY A 213 4.27 -26.40 2.85
N LYS A 214 4.33 -27.66 3.32
CA LYS A 214 5.56 -28.43 3.55
C LYS A 214 6.63 -27.65 4.36
N ALA A 215 6.20 -26.78 5.27
CA ALA A 215 7.10 -25.93 6.03
C ALA A 215 7.74 -26.69 7.20
N PRO A 216 9.02 -26.40 7.54
CA PRO A 216 9.66 -26.91 8.74
C PRO A 216 8.83 -26.58 9.99
N LYS A 217 8.72 -27.55 10.90
CA LYS A 217 7.92 -27.36 12.12
C LYS A 217 8.48 -26.29 13.04
N ASP A 218 9.74 -25.90 12.90
CA ASP A 218 10.41 -24.88 13.68
C ASP A 218 10.35 -23.47 13.07
N THR A 219 9.90 -23.32 11.82
CA THR A 219 9.64 -22.01 11.20
C THR A 219 8.66 -21.20 12.05
N PRO A 220 8.96 -19.92 12.39
CA PRO A 220 8.05 -19.09 13.15
C PRO A 220 6.65 -18.99 12.53
N SER A 221 5.63 -18.80 13.37
CA SER A 221 4.24 -18.72 12.92
C SER A 221 3.78 -17.27 12.77
N ILE A 222 3.02 -16.99 11.71
CA ILE A 222 2.15 -15.81 11.60
C ILE A 222 0.75 -16.25 11.99
N VAL A 223 0.13 -15.51 12.91
CA VAL A 223 -1.29 -15.66 13.21
C VAL A 223 -2.07 -14.53 12.54
N SER A 224 -3.24 -14.84 12.00
CA SER A 224 -4.08 -13.83 11.38
C SER A 224 -5.55 -13.99 11.72
N PHE A 225 -6.26 -12.87 11.79
CA PHE A 225 -7.66 -12.83 12.20
C PHE A 225 -8.35 -11.62 11.55
N PRO A 226 -9.66 -11.69 11.29
CA PRO A 226 -10.35 -10.60 10.65
C PRO A 226 -10.55 -9.44 11.63
N VAL A 227 -10.35 -8.24 11.11
CA VAL A 227 -10.55 -6.97 11.80
C VAL A 227 -11.45 -6.10 10.94
N ARG A 228 -12.44 -5.47 11.57
CA ARG A 228 -13.24 -4.40 10.99
C ARG A 228 -13.05 -3.13 11.80
N LEU A 229 -12.72 -2.04 11.12
CA LEU A 229 -12.61 -0.70 11.70
C LEU A 229 -13.72 0.18 11.13
N THR A 230 -14.35 0.98 12.00
CA THR A 230 -15.31 2.01 11.60
C THR A 230 -14.95 3.34 12.24
N GLY A 231 -14.88 4.41 11.45
CA GLY A 231 -14.45 5.74 11.91
C GLY A 231 -12.93 5.92 11.86
N THR A 232 -12.44 7.04 12.42
CA THR A 232 -11.05 7.50 12.19
C THR A 232 -10.33 8.02 13.43
N ALA A 233 -11.00 8.31 14.56
CA ALA A 233 -10.35 8.81 15.77
C ALA A 233 -11.23 8.76 17.05
N PRO A 234 -10.99 7.80 17.96
CA PRO A 234 -10.47 6.47 17.65
C PRO A 234 -11.49 5.69 16.81
N PRO A 235 -11.05 4.83 15.88
CA PRO A 235 -11.98 3.94 15.21
C PRO A 235 -12.59 2.96 16.21
N THR A 236 -13.84 2.56 15.97
CA THR A 236 -14.41 1.38 16.60
C THR A 236 -13.73 0.15 15.99
N VAL A 237 -13.19 -0.73 16.84
CA VAL A 237 -12.47 -1.93 16.44
C VAL A 237 -13.32 -3.15 16.76
N GLU A 238 -13.75 -3.87 15.71
CA GLU A 238 -14.29 -5.21 15.84
C GLU A 238 -13.23 -6.20 15.39
N ALA A 239 -12.75 -7.02 16.32
CA ALA A 239 -11.81 -8.08 16.03
C ALA A 239 -12.27 -9.37 16.69
N GLY A 240 -12.39 -10.42 15.89
CA GLY A 240 -12.92 -11.69 16.35
C GLY A 240 -13.12 -12.64 15.18
N GLY A 241 -13.37 -13.91 15.47
CA GLY A 241 -13.47 -14.96 14.45
C GLY A 241 -12.29 -15.92 14.45
N PRO A 242 -12.24 -16.86 13.50
CA PRO A 242 -11.26 -17.94 13.53
C PRO A 242 -9.85 -17.40 13.31
N VAL A 243 -8.96 -17.65 14.26
CA VAL A 243 -7.53 -17.39 14.10
C VAL A 243 -6.97 -18.37 13.08
N ARG A 244 -6.43 -17.82 12.00
CA ARG A 244 -5.64 -18.53 11.01
C ARG A 244 -4.18 -18.52 11.42
N CYS A 245 -3.44 -19.46 10.86
CA CYS A 245 -2.04 -19.63 11.14
C CYS A 245 -1.31 -20.09 9.89
N ALA A 246 -0.14 -19.51 9.64
CA ALA A 246 0.74 -19.86 8.54
C ALA A 246 2.19 -19.88 9.03
N PRO A 247 3.07 -20.67 8.39
CA PRO A 247 4.51 -20.45 8.55
C PRO A 247 4.86 -19.06 8.01
N THR A 248 5.85 -18.41 8.60
CA THR A 248 6.52 -17.29 7.94
C THR A 248 7.06 -17.78 6.58
N PRO A 249 6.85 -17.03 5.48
CA PRO A 249 7.37 -17.36 4.15
C PRO A 249 8.89 -17.57 4.11
#